data_AF-A0A812UQZ0-F1
#
_entry.id   AF-A0A812UQZ0-F1
#
_cell.length_a   1.000
_cell.length_b   1.000
_cell.length_c   1.000
_cell.angle_alpha   90.00
_cell.angle_beta   90.00
_cell.angle_gamma   90.00
#
_symmetry.space_group_name_H-M   'P 1'
#
loop_
_entity.id
_entity.type
_entity.pdbx_description
1 polymer ?
#
loop_
_entity_poly.entity_id
_entity_poly.type
_entity_poly.pdbx_seq_one_letter_code
_entity_poly.pdbx_strand_id
1 'polypeptide(L)'
;MSADPHAVLGTSPGFTFSQLSEAYRRSAATAEEAPRSAGAAAVRRSAAAFEALSWELPGRGLASSSEAPHTAALHRLGKHLLPACTQKCLEPRYLSSRRQPSQLHSALRRLRAALQRLPPQPREEGIRALSPEVRWQLLKFMEASATSASPKVGPKPTKRTKSSEPKTCGLQQNRQGLFRAKISFEHIRLYSSYTLPRAAVEYHILLVRLRQLVMMNTRPQAASASEGVSELCEAFATAFAELEREPVVTMRPRDCLSGEQGLNCFLKRYGIRSYLSIHVARWLGSTHVSSPVLPLGDVLTLRQQLLLARSKGLEAFRDAWLKMLQRLGHSVGHSASGPGSSGHGHSTDAFKDQLLQLNPCLCKKRRRAAEALHEAMGRQRSAGGRKQAVSRKRQDAVSRLRAASCATERALAACNAKRRSSSRKVCET
;
A
#
# COMPACT_ATOMS: atom_id res chain seq x y z
N MET A 1 17.17 21.01 -5.88
CA MET A 1 18.47 20.45 -6.29
C MET A 1 18.43 18.97 -5.97
N SER A 2 18.71 18.09 -6.93
CA SER A 2 18.81 16.65 -6.65
C SER A 2 20.09 16.44 -5.83
N ALA A 3 20.00 15.73 -4.70
CA ALA A 3 21.19 15.32 -3.98
C ALA A 3 21.96 14.31 -4.83
N ASP A 4 23.29 14.38 -4.79
CA ASP A 4 24.16 13.38 -5.42
C ASP A 4 23.88 11.99 -4.81
N PRO A 5 23.49 10.98 -5.60
CA PRO A 5 23.16 9.66 -5.08
C PRO A 5 24.36 8.98 -4.41
N HIS A 6 25.60 9.26 -4.84
CA HIS A 6 26.81 8.75 -4.20
C HIS A 6 26.97 9.28 -2.77
N ALA A 7 26.77 10.59 -2.58
CA ALA A 7 26.78 11.21 -1.26
C ALA A 7 25.68 10.67 -0.34
N VAL A 8 24.50 10.33 -0.88
CA VAL A 8 23.38 9.78 -0.08
C VAL A 8 23.71 8.39 0.49
N LEU A 9 24.44 7.55 -0.25
CA LEU A 9 24.81 6.20 0.20
C LEU A 9 26.23 6.11 0.78
N GLY A 10 27.04 7.16 0.65
CA GLY A 10 28.45 7.14 1.06
C GLY A 10 29.29 6.19 0.21
N THR A 11 29.06 6.18 -1.11
CA THR A 11 29.74 5.28 -2.06
C THR A 11 30.56 6.06 -3.07
N SER A 12 31.79 5.64 -3.34
CA SER A 12 32.61 6.17 -4.45
C SER A 12 32.27 5.47 -5.78
N PRO A 13 32.51 6.09 -6.96
CA PRO A 13 32.38 5.42 -8.26
C PRO A 13 33.17 4.11 -8.35
N GLY A 14 32.73 3.18 -9.19
CA GLY A 14 33.38 1.87 -9.37
C GLY A 14 32.97 0.78 -8.37
N PHE A 15 31.86 0.96 -7.67
CA PHE A 15 31.32 -0.04 -6.74
C PHE A 15 30.75 -1.27 -7.44
N THR A 16 30.72 -2.40 -6.74
CA THR A 16 29.98 -3.62 -7.14
C THR A 16 28.54 -3.56 -6.63
N PHE A 17 27.63 -4.37 -7.19
CA PHE A 17 26.25 -4.48 -6.69
C PHE A 17 26.20 -4.88 -5.19
N SER A 18 27.13 -5.73 -4.76
CA SER A 18 27.25 -6.14 -3.36
C SER A 18 27.62 -4.97 -2.44
N GLN A 19 28.64 -4.18 -2.81
CA GLN A 19 29.04 -2.98 -2.08
C GLN A 19 27.92 -1.94 -2.04
N LEU A 20 27.22 -1.74 -3.17
CA LEU A 20 26.06 -0.83 -3.23
C LEU A 20 24.94 -1.28 -2.30
N SER A 21 24.63 -2.58 -2.29
CA SER A 21 23.60 -3.17 -1.43
C SER A 21 23.96 -3.04 0.06
N GLU A 22 25.23 -3.24 0.41
CA GLU A 22 25.72 -3.04 1.77
C GLU A 22 25.67 -1.57 2.21
N ALA A 23 26.08 -0.65 1.35
CA ALA A 23 25.94 0.78 1.61
C ALA A 23 24.47 1.18 1.82
N TYR A 24 23.56 0.63 1.01
CA TYR A 24 22.12 0.86 1.17
C TYR A 24 21.58 0.31 2.49
N ARG A 25 21.98 -0.91 2.91
CA ARG A 25 21.63 -1.48 4.21
C ARG A 25 22.12 -0.61 5.38
N ARG A 26 23.38 -0.16 5.32
CA ARG A 26 23.96 0.73 6.36
C ARG A 26 23.21 2.05 6.45
N SER A 27 22.96 2.70 5.30
CA SER A 27 22.20 3.95 5.22
C SER A 27 20.78 3.79 5.80
N ALA A 28 20.12 2.67 5.52
CA ALA A 28 18.81 2.38 6.08
C ALA A 28 18.84 2.10 7.60
N ALA A 29 19.86 1.41 8.11
CA ALA A 29 20.03 1.17 9.54
C ALA A 29 20.21 2.49 10.31
N THR A 30 21.07 3.39 9.82
CA THR A 30 21.23 4.74 10.41
C THR A 30 19.91 5.54 10.38
N ALA A 31 19.10 5.36 9.32
CA ALA A 31 17.81 6.02 9.23
C ALA A 31 16.75 5.47 10.21
N GLU A 32 16.88 4.22 10.68
CA GLU A 32 15.99 3.65 11.70
C GLU A 32 16.21 4.27 13.09
N GLU A 33 17.41 4.77 13.36
CA GLU A 33 17.76 5.46 14.62
C GLU A 33 17.21 6.89 14.69
N ALA A 34 16.90 7.49 13.53
CA ALA A 34 16.36 8.85 13.46
C ALA A 34 14.88 8.93 13.87
N PRO A 35 14.37 10.13 14.24
CA PRO A 35 12.95 10.34 14.51
C PRO A 35 12.09 9.86 13.33
N ARG A 36 10.95 9.21 13.62
CA ARG A 36 10.14 8.46 12.62
C ARG A 36 9.86 9.19 11.30
N SER A 37 9.59 10.50 11.34
CA SER A 37 9.34 11.30 10.14
C SER A 37 10.62 11.54 9.31
N ALA A 38 11.73 11.85 9.98
CA ALA A 38 13.04 12.05 9.36
C ALA A 38 13.62 10.73 8.84
N GLY A 39 13.54 9.66 9.62
CA GLY A 39 13.98 8.32 9.25
C GLY A 39 13.27 7.80 8.00
N ALA A 40 11.95 7.97 7.92
CA ALA A 40 11.21 7.55 6.73
C ALA A 40 11.58 8.35 5.46
N ALA A 41 11.89 9.64 5.59
CA ALA A 41 12.38 10.43 4.47
C ALA A 41 13.79 10.01 4.05
N ALA A 42 14.68 9.73 5.01
CA ALA A 42 16.02 9.22 4.76
C ALA A 42 15.98 7.86 4.04
N VAL A 43 15.22 6.89 4.54
CA VAL A 43 15.04 5.57 3.89
C VAL A 43 14.56 5.70 2.44
N ARG A 44 13.62 6.61 2.15
CA ARG A 44 13.15 6.85 0.77
C ARG A 44 14.22 7.50 -0.11
N ARG A 45 15.01 8.42 0.43
CA ARG A 45 16.16 9.01 -0.31
C ARG A 45 17.21 7.96 -0.62
N SER A 46 17.57 7.13 0.36
CA SER A 46 18.52 6.03 0.17
C SER A 46 18.00 5.01 -0.86
N ALA A 47 16.70 4.70 -0.84
CA ALA A 47 16.08 3.84 -1.85
C ALA A 47 16.17 4.44 -3.25
N ALA A 48 15.92 5.74 -3.42
CA ALA A 48 16.02 6.42 -4.71
C ALA A 48 17.47 6.48 -5.21
N ALA A 49 18.44 6.76 -4.32
CA ALA A 49 19.86 6.75 -4.66
C ALA A 49 20.35 5.35 -5.06
N PHE A 50 19.95 4.31 -4.31
CA PHE A 50 20.25 2.92 -4.65
C PHE A 50 19.69 2.54 -6.02
N GLU A 51 18.44 2.93 -6.32
CA GLU A 51 17.83 2.66 -7.61
C GLU A 51 18.58 3.37 -8.75
N ALA A 52 18.96 4.64 -8.58
CA ALA A 52 19.74 5.40 -9.57
C ALA A 52 21.10 4.74 -9.85
N LEU A 53 21.88 4.49 -8.80
CA LEU A 53 23.22 3.89 -8.90
C LEU A 53 23.19 2.44 -9.42
N SER A 54 22.09 1.72 -9.18
CA SER A 54 21.94 0.36 -9.71
C SER A 54 21.88 0.31 -11.24
N TRP A 55 21.49 1.40 -11.91
CA TRP A 55 21.49 1.47 -13.37
C TRP A 55 22.85 1.75 -13.98
N GLU A 56 23.74 2.38 -13.22
CA GLU A 56 25.09 2.76 -13.67
C GLU A 56 26.08 1.59 -13.58
N LEU A 57 25.72 0.55 -12.84
CA LEU A 57 26.53 -0.66 -12.79
C LEU A 57 26.65 -1.22 -14.20
N PRO A 58 27.87 -1.37 -14.73
CA PRO A 58 28.07 -2.01 -16.01
C PRO A 58 27.39 -3.36 -15.89
N GLY A 59 26.45 -3.62 -16.80
CA GLY A 59 25.88 -4.94 -16.96
C GLY A 59 27.03 -5.82 -17.36
N ARG A 60 27.75 -6.36 -16.36
CA ARG A 60 28.91 -7.21 -16.58
C ARG A 60 28.40 -8.26 -17.54
N GLY A 61 28.91 -8.20 -18.76
CA GLY A 61 28.82 -9.31 -19.66
C GLY A 61 29.30 -10.49 -18.85
N LEU A 62 28.40 -11.42 -18.59
CA LEU A 62 28.72 -12.77 -18.13
C LEU A 62 29.42 -13.53 -19.29
N ALA A 63 30.29 -12.85 -20.03
CA ALA A 63 31.31 -13.45 -20.85
C ALA A 63 32.24 -14.15 -19.86
N SER A 64 31.95 -15.45 -19.67
CA SER A 64 32.88 -16.50 -19.27
C SER A 64 34.20 -15.98 -18.69
N SER A 65 34.21 -15.69 -17.39
CA SER A 65 35.47 -15.71 -16.64
C SER A 65 35.89 -17.18 -16.51
N SER A 66 36.37 -17.75 -17.60
CA SER A 66 37.30 -18.88 -17.53
C SER A 66 38.57 -18.35 -16.87
N GLU A 67 38.92 -18.98 -15.75
CA GLU A 67 40.23 -18.90 -15.07
C GLU A 67 40.61 -17.60 -14.32
N ALA A 68 40.42 -17.64 -13.00
CA ALA A 68 41.39 -17.12 -12.03
C ALA A 68 41.27 -17.88 -10.69
N PRO A 69 42.34 -18.50 -10.17
CA PRO A 69 42.28 -19.33 -8.97
C PRO A 69 42.68 -18.53 -7.73
N HIS A 70 41.75 -17.83 -7.07
CA HIS A 70 41.99 -17.24 -5.75
C HIS A 70 40.77 -17.38 -4.83
N THR A 71 40.48 -18.62 -4.43
CA THR A 71 39.47 -18.95 -3.41
C THR A 71 40.02 -19.94 -2.39
N ALA A 72 41.07 -19.56 -1.66
CA ALA A 72 41.54 -20.30 -0.49
C ALA A 72 41.55 -19.49 0.83
N ALA A 73 41.33 -18.17 0.80
CA ALA A 73 41.58 -17.33 1.98
C ALA A 73 40.33 -16.83 2.75
N LEU A 74 39.09 -17.04 2.28
CA LEU A 74 37.89 -16.42 2.90
C LEU A 74 36.98 -17.34 3.71
N HIS A 75 37.38 -18.59 3.98
CA HIS A 75 36.54 -19.53 4.74
C HIS A 75 36.71 -19.50 6.27
N ARG A 76 37.51 -18.57 6.84
CA ARG A 76 37.84 -18.59 8.29
C ARG A 76 37.29 -17.45 9.18
N LEU A 77 36.51 -16.49 8.68
CA LEU A 77 36.07 -15.35 9.50
C LEU A 77 34.54 -15.14 9.62
N GLY A 78 33.73 -16.18 9.44
CA GLY A 78 32.27 -16.07 9.41
C GLY A 78 31.50 -16.79 10.52
N LYS A 79 32.02 -16.93 11.75
CA LYS A 79 31.33 -17.72 12.82
C LYS A 79 31.04 -17.06 14.16
N HIS A 80 31.41 -15.80 14.39
CA HIS A 80 31.02 -15.12 15.63
C HIS A 80 30.57 -13.70 15.33
N LEU A 81 29.42 -13.31 15.92
CA LEU A 81 28.78 -11.98 15.97
C LEU A 81 27.42 -11.89 15.28
N LEU A 82 26.38 -12.50 15.89
CA LEU A 82 25.06 -11.87 15.98
C LEU A 82 24.41 -12.25 17.33
N PRO A 83 24.03 -11.29 18.19
CA PRO A 83 23.25 -11.58 19.38
C PRO A 83 21.78 -11.83 19.01
N ALA A 84 21.16 -12.77 19.72
CA ALA A 84 19.74 -13.09 19.61
C ALA A 84 18.88 -11.88 20.01
N CYS A 85 18.37 -11.14 19.02
CA CYS A 85 17.43 -10.05 19.25
C CYS A 85 16.02 -10.63 19.48
N THR A 86 15.50 -10.45 20.69
CA THR A 86 14.15 -10.86 21.10
C THR A 86 13.09 -10.06 20.34
N GLN A 87 12.44 -10.74 19.39
CA GLN A 87 11.39 -10.21 18.53
C GLN A 87 10.09 -9.97 19.33
N LYS A 88 9.77 -8.70 19.64
CA LYS A 88 8.44 -8.27 20.11
C LYS A 88 7.49 -8.20 18.90
N CYS A 89 6.53 -9.12 18.83
CA CYS A 89 5.52 -9.19 17.77
C CYS A 89 4.38 -8.19 18.01
N LEU A 90 4.09 -7.36 17.00
CA LEU A 90 2.86 -6.56 16.90
C LEU A 90 1.85 -7.28 15.99
N GLU A 91 0.64 -7.46 16.53
CA GLU A 91 -0.55 -8.08 15.93
C GLU A 91 -1.09 -7.34 14.69
N PRO A 92 -1.65 -8.04 13.67
CA PRO A 92 -2.40 -7.42 12.58
C PRO A 92 -3.89 -7.26 12.94
N ARG A 93 -4.35 -6.01 13.08
CA ARG A 93 -5.79 -5.68 13.11
C ARG A 93 -6.34 -5.55 11.69
N TYR A 94 -7.28 -6.42 11.32
CA TYR A 94 -8.19 -6.21 10.20
C TYR A 94 -9.14 -5.06 10.56
N LEU A 95 -9.16 -4.01 9.74
CA LEU A 95 -10.18 -2.97 9.83
C LEU A 95 -10.87 -2.77 8.48
N SER A 96 -12.19 -2.70 8.60
CA SER A 96 -13.21 -2.50 7.58
C SER A 96 -12.90 -1.31 6.66
N SER A 97 -13.22 -1.51 5.38
CA SER A 97 -13.07 -0.55 4.29
C SER A 97 -13.88 0.73 4.54
N ARG A 98 -13.27 1.72 5.21
CA ARG A 98 -13.73 3.11 5.13
C ARG A 98 -13.39 3.64 3.73
N ARG A 99 -14.38 3.65 2.82
CA ARG A 99 -14.28 4.30 1.51
C ARG A 99 -13.76 5.74 1.70
N GLN A 100 -12.66 6.08 1.03
CA GLN A 100 -12.06 7.41 1.17
C GLN A 100 -12.91 8.47 0.46
N PRO A 101 -13.25 9.60 1.13
CA PRO A 101 -14.07 10.66 0.54
C PRO A 101 -13.44 11.33 -0.70
N SER A 102 -12.11 11.18 -0.89
CA SER A 102 -11.37 11.74 -2.03
C SER A 102 -11.75 11.10 -3.37
N GLN A 103 -12.09 9.81 -3.40
CA GLN A 103 -12.42 9.11 -4.65
C GLN A 103 -13.78 9.55 -5.19
N LEU A 104 -14.80 9.61 -4.33
CA LEU A 104 -16.15 10.07 -4.69
C LEU A 104 -16.11 11.51 -5.22
N HIS A 105 -15.41 12.41 -4.53
CA HIS A 105 -15.28 13.80 -4.95
C HIS A 105 -14.60 13.94 -6.32
N SER A 106 -13.58 13.10 -6.61
CA SER A 106 -12.95 13.08 -7.94
C SER A 106 -13.88 12.54 -9.04
N ALA A 107 -14.71 11.55 -8.72
CA ALA A 107 -15.66 10.97 -9.66
C ALA A 107 -16.79 11.96 -10.00
N LEU A 108 -17.37 12.63 -8.99
CA LEU A 108 -18.41 13.65 -9.18
C LEU A 108 -17.89 14.85 -10.00
N ARG A 109 -16.63 15.25 -9.80
CA ARG A 109 -15.99 16.30 -10.61
C ARG A 109 -15.90 15.90 -12.09
N ARG A 110 -15.49 14.66 -12.38
CA ARG A 110 -15.43 14.14 -13.76
C ARG A 110 -16.82 14.05 -14.39
N LEU A 111 -17.81 13.56 -13.63
CA LEU A 111 -19.20 13.49 -14.09
C LEU A 111 -19.74 14.87 -14.45
N ARG A 112 -19.54 15.88 -13.58
CA ARG A 112 -19.90 17.27 -13.85
C ARG A 112 -19.25 17.77 -15.15
N ALA A 113 -17.94 17.56 -15.31
CA ALA A 113 -17.22 18.01 -16.50
C ALA A 113 -17.72 17.31 -17.78
N ALA A 114 -18.08 16.03 -17.71
CA ALA A 114 -18.65 15.29 -18.83
C ALA A 114 -20.05 15.83 -19.20
N LEU A 115 -20.93 16.00 -18.21
CA LEU A 115 -22.28 16.56 -18.43
C LEU A 115 -22.22 18.00 -18.98
N GLN A 116 -21.27 18.82 -18.52
CA GLN A 116 -21.08 20.19 -19.00
C GLN A 116 -20.62 20.28 -20.47
N ARG A 117 -20.04 19.21 -21.03
CA ARG A 117 -19.64 19.16 -22.45
C ARG A 117 -20.79 18.79 -23.38
N LEU A 118 -21.87 18.21 -22.85
CA LEU A 118 -23.05 17.87 -23.65
C LEU A 118 -23.90 19.13 -23.92
N PRO A 119 -24.60 19.20 -25.07
CA PRO A 119 -25.63 20.21 -25.33
C PRO A 119 -26.77 20.14 -24.29
N PRO A 120 -27.63 21.16 -24.18
CA PRO A 120 -28.67 21.21 -23.14
C PRO A 120 -29.59 19.99 -23.10
N GLN A 121 -30.14 19.58 -24.24
CA GLN A 121 -31.11 18.49 -24.31
C GLN A 121 -30.50 17.11 -23.93
N PRO A 122 -29.36 16.67 -24.51
CA PRO A 122 -28.72 15.42 -24.10
C PRO A 122 -28.17 15.46 -22.67
N ARG A 123 -27.81 16.65 -22.17
CA ARG A 123 -27.39 16.81 -20.77
C ARG A 123 -28.53 16.51 -19.81
N GLU A 124 -29.73 17.02 -20.08
CA GLU A 124 -30.91 16.74 -19.25
C GLU A 124 -31.27 15.27 -19.24
N GLU A 125 -31.31 14.64 -20.43
CA GLU A 125 -31.54 13.20 -20.56
C GLU A 125 -30.49 12.40 -19.81
N GLY A 126 -29.21 12.77 -19.97
CA GLY A 126 -28.09 12.17 -19.25
C GLY A 126 -28.22 12.31 -17.73
N ILE A 127 -28.70 13.46 -17.23
CA ILE A 127 -28.98 13.66 -15.80
C ILE A 127 -30.16 12.80 -15.34
N ARG A 128 -31.26 12.75 -16.11
CA ARG A 128 -32.45 11.94 -15.78
C ARG A 128 -32.13 10.45 -15.73
N ALA A 129 -31.24 9.97 -16.60
CA ALA A 129 -30.79 8.59 -16.66
C ALA A 129 -29.90 8.17 -15.45
N LEU A 130 -29.35 9.13 -14.69
CA LEU A 130 -28.58 8.80 -13.48
C LEU A 130 -29.50 8.31 -12.36
N SER A 131 -29.01 7.33 -11.59
CA SER A 131 -29.68 6.89 -10.37
C SER A 131 -29.96 8.09 -9.42
N PRO A 132 -31.08 8.08 -8.66
CA PRO A 132 -31.44 9.17 -7.75
C PRO A 132 -30.32 9.56 -6.78
N GLU A 133 -29.59 8.57 -6.24
CA GLU A 133 -28.47 8.79 -5.33
C GLU A 133 -27.33 9.58 -5.98
N VAL A 134 -26.93 9.21 -7.21
CA VAL A 134 -25.86 9.90 -7.93
C VAL A 134 -26.27 11.33 -8.27
N ARG A 135 -27.55 11.56 -8.63
CA ARG A 135 -28.09 12.91 -8.86
C ARG A 135 -27.98 13.77 -7.60
N TRP A 136 -28.40 13.24 -6.44
CA TRP A 136 -28.32 13.96 -5.17
C TRP A 136 -26.89 14.29 -4.77
N GLN A 137 -25.96 13.33 -4.92
CA GLN A 137 -24.53 13.56 -4.64
C GLN A 137 -23.91 14.60 -5.58
N LEU A 138 -24.30 14.59 -6.86
CA LEU A 138 -23.85 15.58 -7.84
C LEU A 138 -24.37 16.98 -7.51
N LEU A 139 -25.65 17.09 -7.15
CA LEU A 139 -26.28 18.34 -6.74
C LEU A 139 -25.58 18.93 -5.51
N LYS A 140 -25.43 18.14 -4.45
CA LYS A 140 -24.72 18.53 -3.21
C LYS A 140 -23.28 18.95 -3.48
N PHE A 141 -22.59 18.24 -4.38
CA PHE A 141 -21.24 18.60 -4.81
C PHE A 141 -21.21 19.96 -5.54
N MET A 142 -22.20 20.23 -6.40
CA MET A 142 -22.32 21.50 -7.12
C MET A 142 -22.63 22.66 -6.17
N GLU A 143 -23.54 22.48 -5.22
CA GLU A 143 -23.86 23.47 -4.17
C GLU A 143 -22.62 23.80 -3.33
N ALA A 144 -21.93 22.79 -2.80
CA ALA A 144 -20.71 22.98 -2.02
C ALA A 144 -19.61 23.71 -2.81
N SER A 145 -19.55 23.49 -4.13
CA SER A 145 -18.58 24.17 -4.99
C SER A 145 -18.98 25.63 -5.28
N ALA A 146 -20.27 25.93 -5.39
CA ALA A 146 -20.78 27.28 -5.61
C ALA A 146 -20.55 28.17 -4.39
N THR A 147 -20.80 27.65 -3.18
CA THR A 147 -20.52 28.38 -1.93
C THR A 147 -19.03 28.66 -1.72
N SER A 148 -18.14 27.83 -2.29
CA SER A 148 -16.69 28.03 -2.18
C SER A 148 -16.12 29.09 -3.16
N ALA A 149 -16.92 29.56 -4.12
CA ALA A 149 -16.53 30.57 -5.09
C ALA A 149 -16.76 31.99 -4.55
N SER A 150 -16.02 32.36 -3.50
CA SER A 150 -15.98 33.74 -2.98
C SER A 150 -15.31 34.70 -4.00
N PRO A 151 -15.73 35.98 -4.07
CA PRO A 151 -15.28 36.91 -5.12
C PRO A 151 -13.82 37.35 -4.92
N LYS A 152 -13.09 37.43 -6.04
CA LYS A 152 -11.90 38.27 -6.28
C LYS A 152 -10.93 38.46 -5.10
N VAL A 153 -10.16 37.42 -4.78
CA VAL A 153 -8.79 37.61 -4.31
C VAL A 153 -7.90 37.32 -5.51
N GLY A 154 -7.02 38.26 -5.85
CA GLY A 154 -6.17 38.27 -7.05
C GLY A 154 -5.45 36.95 -7.34
N PRO A 155 -4.88 36.78 -8.55
CA PRO A 155 -4.39 35.51 -9.08
C PRO A 155 -3.53 34.79 -8.03
N LYS A 156 -4.17 33.92 -7.25
CA LYS A 156 -3.46 33.05 -6.32
C LYS A 156 -2.62 32.18 -7.22
N PRO A 157 -1.28 32.14 -7.02
CA PRO A 157 -0.40 31.34 -7.84
C PRO A 157 -1.04 29.96 -7.95
N THR A 158 -1.39 29.59 -9.18
CA THR A 158 -1.99 28.31 -9.50
C THR A 158 -1.14 27.30 -8.75
N LYS A 159 -1.72 26.69 -7.70
CA LYS A 159 -1.03 25.67 -6.92
C LYS A 159 -0.72 24.61 -7.95
N ARG A 160 0.52 24.64 -8.49
CA ARG A 160 1.09 23.70 -9.45
C ARG A 160 0.47 22.39 -9.06
N THR A 161 -0.46 21.91 -9.89
CA THR A 161 -1.10 20.61 -9.71
C THR A 161 0.06 19.69 -9.43
N LYS A 162 0.20 19.26 -8.16
CA LYS A 162 1.36 18.52 -7.69
C LYS A 162 1.60 17.51 -8.77
N SER A 163 2.73 17.71 -9.47
CA SER A 163 3.17 16.86 -10.55
C SER A 163 2.78 15.46 -10.12
N SER A 164 1.98 14.78 -10.93
CA SER A 164 1.73 13.36 -10.74
C SER A 164 3.07 12.68 -10.95
N GLU A 165 3.97 12.83 -9.98
CA GLU A 165 5.28 12.24 -9.97
C GLU A 165 5.02 10.76 -10.24
N PRO A 166 5.69 10.20 -11.26
CA PRO A 166 5.52 8.81 -11.61
C PRO A 166 5.66 8.02 -10.32
N LYS A 167 4.56 7.36 -9.92
CA LYS A 167 4.34 6.79 -8.59
C LYS A 167 5.37 5.70 -8.28
N THR A 168 6.54 6.18 -7.86
CA THR A 168 7.64 5.63 -7.08
C THR A 168 7.77 4.12 -7.20
N CYS A 169 8.71 3.70 -8.04
CA CYS A 169 9.59 2.58 -7.69
C CYS A 169 10.32 2.93 -6.38
N GLY A 170 10.73 1.92 -5.61
CA GLY A 170 11.37 2.08 -4.32
C GLY A 170 10.49 1.69 -3.13
N LEU A 171 10.65 2.41 -2.02
CA LEU A 171 10.01 2.10 -0.75
C LEU A 171 8.79 2.98 -0.47
N GLN A 172 7.64 2.35 -0.23
CA GLN A 172 6.41 3.04 0.15
C GLN A 172 6.03 2.76 1.60
N GLN A 173 5.84 3.84 2.37
CA GLN A 173 5.43 3.78 3.77
C GLN A 173 3.90 3.82 3.90
N ASN A 174 3.34 3.05 4.84
CA ASN A 174 1.94 3.16 5.24
C ASN A 174 1.77 4.09 6.47
N ARG A 175 0.52 4.30 6.91
CA ARG A 175 0.21 5.14 8.08
C ARG A 175 0.74 4.58 9.41
N GLN A 176 1.04 3.29 9.45
CA GLN A 176 1.58 2.60 10.63
C GLN A 176 3.12 2.67 10.68
N GLY A 177 3.75 3.29 9.69
CA GLY A 177 5.21 3.34 9.59
C GLY A 177 5.85 2.08 9.01
N LEU A 178 5.07 1.13 8.50
CA LEU A 178 5.57 -0.04 7.78
C LEU A 178 5.89 0.31 6.33
N PHE A 179 6.86 -0.40 5.75
CA PHE A 179 7.36 -0.17 4.41
C PHE A 179 7.06 -1.36 3.51
N ARG A 180 6.76 -1.09 2.24
CA ARG A 180 6.73 -2.10 1.18
C ARG A 180 7.72 -1.71 0.09
N ALA A 181 8.43 -2.68 -0.44
CA ALA A 181 9.19 -2.51 -1.66
C ALA A 181 8.26 -2.61 -2.85
N LYS A 182 8.48 -1.78 -3.86
CA LYS A 182 7.72 -1.79 -5.10
C LYS A 182 8.67 -1.49 -6.25
N ILE A 183 8.63 -2.32 -7.28
CA ILE A 183 9.32 -2.06 -8.53
C ILE A 183 8.33 -2.17 -9.69
N SER A 184 8.56 -1.38 -10.72
CA SER A 184 7.82 -1.46 -11.97
C SER A 184 8.82 -1.71 -13.08
N PHE A 185 8.50 -2.65 -13.96
CA PHE A 185 9.19 -2.85 -15.22
C PHE A 185 8.11 -2.95 -16.29
N GLU A 186 8.19 -2.06 -17.28
CA GLU A 186 7.18 -1.90 -18.33
C GLU A 186 5.75 -1.71 -17.79
N HIS A 187 4.92 -2.74 -17.87
CA HIS A 187 3.53 -2.77 -17.42
C HIS A 187 3.33 -3.62 -16.17
N ILE A 188 4.36 -4.31 -15.70
CA ILE A 188 4.27 -5.22 -14.56
C ILE A 188 4.79 -4.51 -13.33
N ARG A 189 4.07 -4.71 -12.23
CA ARG A 189 4.43 -4.17 -10.93
C ARG A 189 4.56 -5.30 -9.93
N LEU A 190 5.74 -5.38 -9.32
CA LEU A 190 6.01 -6.28 -8.20
C LEU A 190 6.05 -5.46 -6.92
N TYR A 191 5.50 -6.02 -5.85
CA TYR A 191 5.58 -5.40 -4.54
C TYR A 191 5.61 -6.43 -3.41
N SER A 192 6.34 -6.14 -2.35
CA SER A 192 6.34 -6.96 -1.13
C SER A 192 5.18 -6.58 -0.20
N SER A 193 4.92 -7.45 0.77
CA SER A 193 4.05 -7.11 1.90
C SER A 193 4.61 -5.95 2.73
N TYR A 194 3.75 -5.26 3.49
CA TYR A 194 4.19 -4.22 4.42
C TYR A 194 4.96 -4.84 5.58
N THR A 195 6.21 -4.44 5.76
CA THR A 195 7.15 -4.97 6.76
C THR A 195 7.95 -3.85 7.42
N LEU A 196 8.88 -4.20 8.31
CA LEU A 196 9.82 -3.26 8.93
C LEU A 196 10.80 -2.69 7.88
N PRO A 197 11.38 -1.50 8.11
CA PRO A 197 12.22 -0.84 7.11
C PRO A 197 13.39 -1.72 6.64
N ARG A 198 14.12 -2.35 7.57
CA ARG A 198 15.18 -3.31 7.24
C ARG A 198 14.74 -4.45 6.31
N ALA A 199 13.60 -5.08 6.59
CA ALA A 199 13.08 -6.15 5.73
C ALA A 199 12.63 -5.61 4.36
N ALA A 200 12.02 -4.43 4.34
CA ALA A 200 11.61 -3.77 3.10
C ALA A 200 12.82 -3.39 2.22
N VAL A 201 13.95 -3.01 2.82
CA VAL A 201 15.21 -2.76 2.11
C VAL A 201 15.74 -4.03 1.45
N GLU A 202 15.74 -5.18 2.13
CA GLU A 202 16.13 -6.45 1.51
C GLU A 202 15.20 -6.82 0.34
N TYR A 203 13.88 -6.67 0.51
CA TYR A 203 12.95 -6.87 -0.60
C TYR A 203 13.20 -5.91 -1.75
N HIS A 204 13.62 -4.67 -1.47
CA HIS A 204 13.91 -3.68 -2.50
C HIS A 204 15.18 -4.05 -3.27
N ILE A 205 16.25 -4.45 -2.57
CA ILE A 205 17.48 -4.96 -3.19
C ILE A 205 17.15 -6.14 -4.11
N LEU A 206 16.38 -7.11 -3.60
CA LEU A 206 15.97 -8.28 -4.36
C LEU A 206 15.18 -7.91 -5.62
N LEU A 207 14.20 -7.01 -5.50
CA LEU A 207 13.38 -6.57 -6.63
C LEU A 207 14.19 -5.78 -7.67
N VAL A 208 15.12 -4.93 -7.25
CA VAL A 208 16.03 -4.19 -8.16
C VAL A 208 16.95 -5.16 -8.90
N ARG A 209 17.52 -6.13 -8.19
CA ARG A 209 18.36 -7.18 -8.81
C ARG A 209 17.57 -7.99 -9.82
N LEU A 210 16.37 -8.44 -9.46
CA LEU A 210 15.47 -9.13 -10.37
C LEU A 210 15.21 -8.33 -11.65
N ARG A 211 14.92 -7.03 -11.53
CA ARG A 211 14.73 -6.17 -12.71
C ARG A 211 15.97 -6.11 -13.59
N GLN A 212 17.16 -5.94 -13.01
CA GLN A 212 18.41 -5.91 -13.78
C GLN A 212 18.61 -7.20 -14.56
N LEU A 213 18.46 -8.35 -13.89
CA LEU A 213 18.64 -9.66 -14.52
C LEU A 213 17.62 -9.90 -15.64
N VAL A 214 16.35 -9.54 -15.42
CA VAL A 214 15.32 -9.64 -16.47
C VAL A 214 15.70 -8.77 -17.66
N MET A 215 16.16 -7.54 -17.41
CA MET A 215 16.53 -6.62 -18.49
C MET A 215 17.78 -7.04 -19.26
N MET A 216 18.73 -7.70 -18.61
CA MET A 216 19.90 -8.28 -19.27
C MET A 216 19.53 -9.49 -20.14
N ASN A 217 18.50 -10.24 -19.73
CA ASN A 217 18.05 -11.43 -20.45
C ASN A 217 16.99 -11.15 -21.53
N THR A 218 16.30 -9.99 -21.49
CA THR A 218 15.44 -9.55 -22.59
C THR A 218 16.28 -8.92 -23.69
N ARG A 219 16.32 -9.55 -24.86
CA ARG A 219 17.02 -9.04 -26.04
C ARG A 219 16.21 -7.89 -26.63
N PRO A 220 16.82 -6.75 -26.99
CA PRO A 220 16.09 -5.62 -27.58
C PRO A 220 15.59 -5.86 -29.03
N GLN A 221 15.60 -7.10 -29.54
CA GLN A 221 15.43 -7.40 -30.98
C GLN A 221 14.09 -8.05 -31.38
N ALA A 222 13.15 -8.30 -30.48
CA ALA A 222 11.85 -8.84 -30.87
C ALA A 222 10.99 -7.76 -31.56
N ALA A 223 11.09 -7.66 -32.89
CA ALA A 223 10.25 -6.79 -33.71
C ALA A 223 8.77 -7.25 -33.75
N SER A 224 8.47 -8.46 -33.28
CA SER A 224 7.11 -9.02 -33.26
C SER A 224 6.49 -8.98 -31.85
N ALA A 225 5.26 -8.48 -31.75
CA ALA A 225 4.52 -8.42 -30.49
C ALA A 225 4.14 -9.82 -29.93
N SER A 226 4.23 -10.87 -30.74
CA SER A 226 3.91 -12.25 -30.37
C SER A 226 5.06 -12.97 -29.67
N GLU A 227 6.32 -12.71 -30.04
CA GLU A 227 7.50 -13.40 -29.46
C GLU A 227 7.89 -12.89 -28.08
N GLY A 228 7.59 -11.61 -27.77
CA GLY A 228 8.07 -10.96 -26.55
C GLY A 228 7.51 -11.48 -25.22
N VAL A 229 6.66 -12.51 -25.20
CA VAL A 229 6.13 -13.09 -23.94
C VAL A 229 6.82 -14.38 -23.55
N SER A 230 7.13 -15.26 -24.50
CA SER A 230 8.03 -16.40 -24.22
C SER A 230 9.36 -15.87 -23.72
N GLU A 231 9.91 -14.87 -24.42
CA GLU A 231 11.16 -14.22 -24.05
C GLU A 231 11.12 -13.59 -22.65
N LEU A 232 10.05 -12.87 -22.30
CA LEU A 232 9.94 -12.27 -20.97
C LEU A 232 9.76 -13.34 -19.88
N CYS A 233 9.00 -14.42 -20.14
CA CYS A 233 8.87 -15.54 -19.22
C CYS A 233 10.21 -16.25 -18.99
N GLU A 234 10.95 -16.51 -20.05
CA GLU A 234 12.29 -17.09 -20.01
C GLU A 234 13.27 -16.16 -19.28
N ALA A 235 13.24 -14.86 -19.56
CA ALA A 235 14.06 -13.87 -18.85
C ALA A 235 13.77 -13.85 -17.35
N PHE A 236 12.50 -13.99 -16.94
CA PHE A 236 12.15 -14.17 -15.53
C PHE A 236 12.73 -15.48 -14.99
N ALA A 237 12.46 -16.61 -15.64
CA ALA A 237 12.94 -17.92 -15.19
C ALA A 237 14.47 -17.94 -14.99
N THR A 238 15.23 -17.40 -15.95
CA THR A 238 16.69 -17.26 -15.88
C THR A 238 17.10 -16.34 -14.74
N ALA A 239 16.49 -15.16 -14.60
CA ALA A 239 16.78 -14.23 -13.52
C ALA A 239 16.55 -14.83 -12.13
N PHE A 240 15.51 -15.66 -11.95
CA PHE A 240 15.27 -16.33 -10.68
C PHE A 240 16.27 -17.46 -10.42
N ALA A 241 16.60 -18.25 -11.43
CA ALA A 241 17.64 -19.28 -11.30
C ALA A 241 19.00 -18.67 -10.90
N GLU A 242 19.31 -17.48 -11.39
CA GLU A 242 20.50 -16.72 -10.96
C GLU A 242 20.38 -16.18 -9.53
N LEU A 243 19.24 -15.61 -9.16
CA LEU A 243 18.99 -15.14 -7.79
C LEU A 243 19.08 -16.28 -6.75
N GLU A 244 18.67 -17.50 -7.11
CA GLU A 244 18.76 -18.66 -6.23
C GLU A 244 20.20 -19.18 -6.05
N ARG A 245 21.09 -18.93 -7.01
CA ARG A 245 22.52 -19.28 -6.91
C ARG A 245 23.30 -18.29 -6.05
N GLU A 246 22.84 -17.04 -5.94
CA GLU A 246 23.52 -16.03 -5.14
C GLU A 246 23.36 -16.31 -3.63
N PRO A 247 24.45 -16.43 -2.86
CA PRO A 247 24.41 -16.70 -1.41
C PRO A 247 23.87 -15.52 -0.59
N VAL A 248 23.55 -14.40 -1.24
CA VAL A 248 23.09 -13.15 -0.63
C VAL A 248 21.75 -13.33 0.10
N VAL A 249 20.95 -14.32 -0.30
CA VAL A 249 19.70 -14.64 0.39
C VAL A 249 19.94 -15.83 1.33
N THR A 250 20.18 -15.53 2.60
CA THR A 250 20.45 -16.50 3.69
C THR A 250 19.34 -17.53 3.95
N MET A 251 18.26 -17.52 3.16
CA MET A 251 17.18 -18.49 3.20
C MET A 251 17.42 -19.62 2.19
N ARG A 252 18.18 -20.65 2.60
CA ARG A 252 18.37 -21.86 1.78
C ARG A 252 17.03 -22.44 1.31
N PRO A 253 16.84 -22.72 0.01
CA PRO A 253 15.74 -23.56 -0.48
C PRO A 253 15.93 -24.97 0.03
N ARG A 254 14.93 -25.52 0.70
CA ARG A 254 14.73 -26.96 0.80
C ARG A 254 13.48 -27.23 -0.03
N ASP A 255 13.61 -27.84 -1.20
CA ASP A 255 12.48 -28.50 -1.89
C ASP A 255 11.60 -27.67 -2.85
N CYS A 256 12.09 -26.60 -3.49
CA CYS A 256 11.36 -26.00 -4.63
C CYS A 256 11.66 -26.75 -5.94
N LEU A 257 10.61 -27.16 -6.66
CA LEU A 257 10.70 -27.79 -7.99
C LEU A 257 11.21 -26.78 -9.05
N SER A 258 11.95 -27.27 -10.06
CA SER A 258 12.45 -26.47 -11.18
C SER A 258 11.31 -26.01 -12.12
N GLY A 259 11.52 -24.92 -12.87
CA GLY A 259 10.60 -24.40 -13.88
C GLY A 259 9.60 -23.34 -13.38
N GLU A 260 8.46 -23.19 -14.06
CA GLU A 260 7.42 -22.18 -13.74
C GLU A 260 6.84 -22.31 -12.32
N GLN A 261 6.83 -23.53 -11.78
CA GLN A 261 6.42 -23.75 -10.40
C GLN A 261 7.41 -23.15 -9.41
N GLY A 262 8.71 -23.21 -9.72
CA GLY A 262 9.77 -22.58 -8.93
C GLY A 262 9.59 -21.07 -8.82
N LEU A 263 9.24 -20.42 -9.94
CA LEU A 263 8.98 -18.98 -10.01
C LEU A 263 7.89 -18.52 -9.03
N ASN A 264 6.73 -19.16 -9.10
CA ASN A 264 5.60 -18.81 -8.24
C ASN A 264 5.90 -19.18 -6.77
N CYS A 265 6.61 -20.28 -6.52
CA CYS A 265 7.04 -20.66 -5.18
C CYS A 265 8.01 -19.62 -4.59
N PHE A 266 8.98 -19.15 -5.37
CA PHE A 266 9.92 -18.10 -4.97
C PHE A 266 9.15 -16.83 -4.57
N LEU A 267 8.32 -16.30 -5.46
CA LEU A 267 7.56 -15.07 -5.18
C LEU A 267 6.65 -15.22 -3.98
N LYS A 268 5.95 -16.36 -3.86
CA LYS A 268 5.10 -16.69 -2.71
C LYS A 268 5.92 -16.75 -1.41
N ARG A 269 7.09 -17.36 -1.43
CA ARG A 269 8.00 -17.48 -0.27
C ARG A 269 8.45 -16.11 0.24
N TYR A 270 8.78 -15.19 -0.65
CA TYR A 270 9.16 -13.82 -0.28
C TYR A 270 7.95 -12.89 -0.08
N GLY A 271 6.72 -13.39 -0.22
CA GLY A 271 5.51 -12.59 -0.13
C GLY A 271 5.45 -11.46 -1.17
N ILE A 272 6.10 -11.67 -2.31
CA ILE A 272 6.09 -10.75 -3.45
C ILE A 272 4.81 -11.01 -4.25
N ARG A 273 4.13 -9.93 -4.58
CA ARG A 273 2.86 -9.92 -5.31
C ARG A 273 3.03 -9.18 -6.62
N SER A 274 2.40 -9.68 -7.68
CA SER A 274 2.43 -9.08 -9.01
C SER A 274 1.06 -8.61 -9.46
N TYR A 275 1.03 -7.50 -10.19
CA TYR A 275 -0.13 -7.06 -10.95
C TYR A 275 0.30 -6.27 -12.19
N LEU A 276 -0.58 -6.21 -13.17
CA LEU A 276 -0.40 -5.46 -14.38
C LEU A 276 -0.95 -4.03 -14.22
N SER A 277 -0.29 -3.04 -14.81
CA SER A 277 -0.69 -1.64 -14.83
C SER A 277 -0.35 -1.01 -16.17
N ILE A 278 -1.31 -0.99 -17.10
CA ILE A 278 -1.15 -0.42 -18.44
C ILE A 278 -1.66 1.03 -18.46
N HIS A 279 -0.89 1.92 -19.08
CA HIS A 279 -1.31 3.29 -19.35
C HIS A 279 -2.09 3.33 -20.67
N VAL A 280 -3.34 3.79 -20.63
CA VAL A 280 -4.26 3.79 -21.79
C VAL A 280 -4.54 5.21 -22.29
N ALA A 281 -3.47 6.01 -22.41
CA ALA A 281 -3.61 7.43 -22.70
C ALA A 281 -4.21 7.80 -24.04
N ARG A 282 -4.04 6.92 -25.03
CA ARG A 282 -4.67 7.09 -26.34
C ARG A 282 -6.20 7.17 -26.25
N TRP A 283 -6.82 6.57 -25.23
CA TRP A 283 -8.28 6.45 -25.14
C TRP A 283 -8.88 7.14 -23.90
N LEU A 284 -8.20 7.10 -22.75
CA LEU A 284 -8.73 7.57 -21.47
C LEU A 284 -7.83 8.65 -20.81
N GLY A 285 -6.95 9.31 -21.57
CA GLY A 285 -6.03 10.33 -21.05
C GLY A 285 -5.05 9.77 -20.01
N SER A 286 -4.76 10.48 -18.91
CA SER A 286 -3.76 10.04 -17.91
C SER A 286 -4.18 8.85 -17.02
N THR A 287 -5.08 7.99 -17.51
CA THR A 287 -5.65 6.87 -16.76
C THR A 287 -4.81 5.60 -16.93
N HIS A 288 -4.53 4.94 -15.81
CA HIS A 288 -3.97 3.59 -15.78
C HIS A 288 -5.07 2.57 -15.50
N VAL A 289 -5.04 1.45 -16.24
CA VAL A 289 -5.86 0.27 -15.99
C VAL A 289 -4.97 -0.74 -15.25
N SER A 290 -5.44 -1.25 -14.11
CA SER A 290 -4.66 -2.14 -13.24
C SER A 290 -5.38 -3.45 -12.98
N SER A 291 -4.66 -4.58 -13.09
CA SER A 291 -5.25 -5.91 -12.90
C SER A 291 -5.37 -6.22 -11.42
N PRO A 292 -6.19 -7.23 -11.06
CA PRO A 292 -6.06 -7.87 -9.77
C PRO A 292 -4.65 -8.44 -9.57
N VAL A 293 -4.36 -8.77 -8.32
CA VAL A 293 -3.10 -9.41 -7.94
C VAL A 293 -3.16 -10.87 -8.36
N LEU A 294 -2.21 -11.30 -9.17
CA LEU A 294 -2.17 -12.63 -9.78
C LEU A 294 -0.76 -13.21 -9.66
N PRO A 295 -0.59 -14.54 -9.75
CA PRO A 295 0.70 -15.19 -10.01
C PRO A 295 1.45 -14.53 -11.17
N LEU A 296 2.79 -14.54 -11.16
CA LEU A 296 3.55 -13.79 -12.17
C LEU A 296 3.33 -14.37 -13.58
N GLY A 297 3.23 -15.69 -13.71
CA GLY A 297 2.87 -16.35 -14.98
C GLY A 297 1.58 -15.79 -15.57
N ASP A 298 0.51 -15.76 -14.78
CA ASP A 298 -0.78 -15.19 -15.19
C ASP A 298 -0.68 -13.70 -15.57
N VAL A 299 0.13 -12.92 -14.85
CA VAL A 299 0.37 -11.50 -15.17
C VAL A 299 1.08 -11.35 -16.52
N LEU A 300 2.01 -12.24 -16.86
CA LEU A 300 2.74 -12.25 -18.14
C LEU A 300 1.82 -12.62 -19.30
N THR A 301 1.03 -13.69 -19.16
CA THR A 301 0.00 -14.08 -20.15
C THR A 301 -1.01 -12.95 -20.36
N LEU A 302 -1.47 -12.32 -19.28
CA LEU A 302 -2.41 -11.21 -19.35
C LEU A 302 -1.79 -9.98 -20.05
N ARG A 303 -0.51 -9.68 -19.77
CA ARG A 303 0.23 -8.61 -20.46
C ARG A 303 0.20 -8.84 -21.97
N GLN A 304 0.50 -10.06 -22.44
CA GLN A 304 0.45 -10.41 -23.86
C GLN A 304 -0.91 -10.12 -24.47
N GLN A 305 -1.96 -10.67 -23.86
CA GLN A 305 -3.33 -10.57 -24.37
C GLN A 305 -3.77 -9.10 -24.49
N LEU A 306 -3.46 -8.30 -23.47
CA LEU A 306 -3.83 -6.88 -23.46
C LEU A 306 -2.99 -6.03 -24.41
N LEU A 307 -1.72 -6.36 -24.65
CA LEU A 307 -0.91 -5.67 -25.65
C LEU A 307 -1.35 -6.01 -27.07
N LEU A 308 -1.66 -7.29 -27.37
CA LEU A 308 -2.24 -7.70 -28.65
C LEU A 308 -3.63 -7.12 -28.88
N ALA A 309 -4.46 -7.05 -27.84
CA ALA A 309 -5.76 -6.39 -27.93
C ALA A 309 -5.60 -4.87 -28.12
N ARG A 310 -4.56 -4.27 -27.51
CA ARG A 310 -4.27 -2.85 -27.61
C ARG A 310 -3.90 -2.41 -29.02
N SER A 311 -3.18 -3.24 -29.78
CA SER A 311 -2.85 -2.95 -31.18
C SER A 311 -4.09 -2.98 -32.08
N LYS A 312 -5.14 -3.74 -31.70
CA LYS A 312 -6.40 -3.84 -32.44
C LYS A 312 -7.40 -2.71 -32.15
N GLY A 313 -7.26 -1.98 -31.04
CA GLY A 313 -8.11 -0.85 -30.70
C GLY A 313 -8.74 -0.92 -29.30
N LEU A 314 -9.54 0.10 -28.95
CA LEU A 314 -10.13 0.22 -27.61
C LEU A 314 -11.13 -0.88 -27.30
N GLU A 315 -12.01 -1.23 -28.24
CA GLU A 315 -13.04 -2.25 -28.02
C GLU A 315 -12.41 -3.63 -27.79
N ALA A 316 -11.43 -4.02 -28.63
CA ALA A 316 -10.68 -5.27 -28.42
C ALA A 316 -9.97 -5.29 -27.05
N PHE A 317 -9.35 -4.18 -26.65
CA PHE A 317 -8.73 -4.05 -25.33
C PHE A 317 -9.74 -4.18 -24.20
N ARG A 318 -10.90 -3.52 -24.31
CA ARG A 318 -11.99 -3.57 -23.35
C ARG A 318 -12.54 -4.99 -23.22
N ASP A 319 -12.73 -5.70 -24.33
CA ASP A 319 -13.23 -7.08 -24.32
C ASP A 319 -12.24 -8.02 -23.65
N ALA A 320 -10.95 -7.93 -23.97
CA ALA A 320 -9.90 -8.71 -23.31
C ALA A 320 -9.86 -8.40 -21.80
N TRP A 321 -10.02 -7.13 -21.42
CA TRP A 321 -10.07 -6.71 -20.03
C TRP A 321 -11.29 -7.25 -19.28
N LEU A 322 -12.47 -7.20 -19.89
CA LEU A 322 -13.71 -7.72 -19.30
C LEU A 322 -13.67 -9.24 -19.16
N LYS A 323 -13.19 -9.96 -20.18
CA LYS A 323 -12.98 -11.42 -20.12
C LYS A 323 -12.08 -11.81 -18.96
N MET A 324 -11.00 -11.05 -18.71
CA MET A 324 -10.15 -11.25 -17.54
C MET A 324 -10.92 -11.03 -16.22
N LEU A 325 -11.62 -9.91 -16.07
CA LEU A 325 -12.39 -9.62 -14.84
C LEU A 325 -13.45 -10.69 -14.57
N GLN A 326 -14.08 -11.21 -15.61
CA GLN A 326 -15.06 -12.31 -15.51
C GLN A 326 -14.40 -13.58 -14.99
N ARG A 327 -13.29 -14.04 -15.59
CA ARG A 327 -12.56 -15.24 -15.13
C ARG A 327 -12.19 -15.17 -13.64
N LEU A 328 -11.78 -13.99 -13.18
CA LEU A 328 -11.39 -13.76 -11.79
C LEU A 328 -12.58 -13.72 -10.83
N GLY A 329 -13.73 -13.22 -11.29
CA GLY A 329 -14.98 -13.24 -10.54
C GLY A 329 -15.45 -14.67 -10.20
N HIS A 330 -15.19 -15.63 -11.09
CA HIS A 330 -15.59 -17.03 -10.88
C HIS A 330 -14.71 -17.73 -9.84
N SER A 331 -13.41 -17.38 -9.77
CA SER A 331 -12.51 -17.92 -8.73
C SER A 331 -12.78 -17.40 -7.31
N VAL A 332 -13.46 -16.25 -7.16
CA VAL A 332 -13.71 -15.65 -5.83
C VAL A 332 -14.98 -16.21 -5.16
N GLY A 333 -15.86 -16.90 -5.91
CA GLY A 333 -17.16 -17.38 -5.43
C GLY A 333 -17.29 -18.86 -5.05
N HIS A 334 -16.27 -19.70 -5.26
CA HIS A 334 -16.42 -21.16 -5.11
C HIS A 334 -15.51 -21.84 -4.09
N SER A 335 -14.75 -21.08 -3.29
CA SER A 335 -13.88 -21.67 -2.26
C SER A 335 -14.55 -21.87 -0.89
N ALA A 336 -15.87 -21.74 -0.76
CA ALA A 336 -16.55 -21.84 0.53
C ALA A 336 -17.98 -22.41 0.46
N SER A 337 -18.17 -23.64 -0.04
CA SER A 337 -19.27 -24.56 0.36
C SER A 337 -19.45 -25.71 -0.63
N GLY A 338 -18.61 -26.74 -0.58
CA GLY A 338 -18.83 -27.95 -1.36
C GLY A 338 -18.04 -29.13 -0.82
N PRO A 339 -18.65 -30.04 -0.04
CA PRO A 339 -18.03 -31.30 0.31
C PRO A 339 -18.13 -32.22 -0.91
N GLY A 340 -17.10 -32.30 -1.75
CA GLY A 340 -17.09 -33.35 -2.78
C GLY A 340 -16.21 -33.18 -4.02
N SER A 341 -15.58 -32.02 -4.28
CA SER A 341 -14.72 -31.89 -5.46
C SER A 341 -13.25 -32.02 -5.09
N SER A 342 -12.74 -33.25 -5.26
CA SER A 342 -11.36 -33.67 -5.04
C SER A 342 -10.41 -33.08 -6.09
N GLY A 343 -9.38 -32.38 -5.61
CA GLY A 343 -8.13 -32.14 -6.33
C GLY A 343 -7.95 -30.71 -6.82
N HIS A 344 -7.03 -29.98 -6.17
CA HIS A 344 -6.43 -28.66 -6.53
C HIS A 344 -6.81 -27.46 -5.65
N GLY A 345 -7.63 -27.62 -4.61
CA GLY A 345 -8.02 -26.55 -3.69
C GLY A 345 -7.17 -26.35 -2.41
N HIS A 346 -6.05 -27.04 -2.21
CA HIS A 346 -5.38 -27.08 -0.90
C HIS A 346 -4.40 -25.91 -0.56
N SER A 347 -4.19 -24.92 -1.43
CA SER A 347 -2.96 -24.11 -1.33
C SER A 347 -2.93 -22.97 -0.28
N THR A 348 -4.06 -22.54 0.28
CA THR A 348 -4.08 -21.41 1.24
C THR A 348 -4.42 -21.78 2.68
N ASP A 349 -5.26 -22.80 2.91
CA ASP A 349 -5.57 -23.24 4.27
C ASP A 349 -4.63 -24.35 4.76
N ALA A 350 -4.17 -25.26 3.88
CA ALA A 350 -3.03 -26.14 4.23
C ALA A 350 -1.74 -25.34 4.49
N PHE A 351 -1.62 -24.14 3.91
CA PHE A 351 -0.50 -23.22 4.21
C PHE A 351 -0.61 -22.57 5.58
N LYS A 352 -1.83 -22.23 6.05
CA LYS A 352 -2.03 -21.82 7.45
C LYS A 352 -1.72 -22.97 8.38
N ASP A 353 -2.21 -24.17 8.07
CA ASP A 353 -2.01 -25.35 8.92
C ASP A 353 -0.56 -25.83 8.94
N GLN A 354 0.17 -25.74 7.82
CA GLN A 354 1.60 -26.06 7.74
C GLN A 354 2.47 -24.98 8.42
N LEU A 355 2.09 -23.70 8.39
CA LEU A 355 2.72 -22.65 9.22
C LEU A 355 2.44 -22.83 10.72
N LEU A 356 1.27 -23.37 11.09
CA LEU A 356 0.92 -23.73 12.47
C LEU A 356 1.67 -25.00 12.93
N GLN A 357 1.95 -25.95 12.03
CA GLN A 357 2.72 -27.18 12.31
C GLN A 357 4.24 -26.97 12.35
N LEU A 358 4.80 -26.11 11.48
CA LEU A 358 6.25 -25.83 11.45
C LEU A 358 6.71 -24.87 12.57
N ASN A 359 5.78 -24.25 13.29
CA ASN A 359 6.09 -23.36 14.41
C ASN A 359 5.10 -23.52 15.58
N PRO A 360 5.12 -24.66 16.30
CA PRO A 360 4.28 -24.86 17.48
C PRO A 360 4.53 -23.78 18.57
N CYS A 361 5.72 -23.14 18.57
CA CYS A 361 6.02 -22.01 19.44
C CYS A 361 5.27 -20.72 19.04
N LEU A 362 4.95 -20.51 17.76
CA LEU A 362 4.18 -19.36 17.29
C LEU A 362 2.68 -19.53 17.58
N CYS A 363 2.15 -20.75 17.52
CA CYS A 363 0.76 -21.04 17.92
C CYS A 363 0.53 -20.75 19.41
N LYS A 364 1.43 -21.22 20.28
CA LYS A 364 1.39 -20.91 21.72
C LYS A 364 1.57 -19.41 21.99
N LYS A 365 2.46 -18.74 21.25
CA LYS A 365 2.64 -17.27 21.35
C LYS A 365 1.42 -16.48 20.87
N ARG A 366 0.76 -16.89 19.77
CA ARG A 366 -0.49 -16.27 19.28
C ARG A 366 -1.65 -16.47 20.24
N ARG A 367 -1.80 -17.66 20.81
CA ARG A 367 -2.83 -17.91 21.84
C ARG A 367 -2.62 -17.02 23.07
N ARG A 368 -1.40 -16.93 23.58
CA ARG A 368 -1.06 -16.03 24.70
C ARG A 368 -1.24 -14.54 24.35
N ALA A 369 -0.92 -14.13 23.12
CA ALA A 369 -1.14 -12.76 22.65
C ALA A 369 -2.64 -12.44 22.53
N ALA A 370 -3.45 -13.38 22.04
CA ALA A 370 -4.90 -13.24 21.96
C ALA A 370 -5.55 -13.18 23.35
N GLU A 371 -5.12 -14.03 24.29
CA GLU A 371 -5.55 -14.01 25.70
C GLU A 371 -5.17 -12.67 26.36
N ALA A 372 -3.93 -12.19 26.17
CA ALA A 372 -3.49 -10.89 26.67
C ALA A 372 -4.24 -9.70 26.05
N LEU A 373 -4.60 -9.79 24.76
CA LEU A 373 -5.45 -8.78 24.09
C LEU A 373 -6.86 -8.76 24.69
N HIS A 374 -7.43 -9.94 24.93
CA HIS A 374 -8.76 -10.07 25.52
C HIS A 374 -8.79 -9.50 26.94
N GLU A 375 -7.74 -9.77 27.72
CA GLU A 375 -7.55 -9.20 29.06
C GLU A 375 -7.35 -7.68 29.02
N ALA A 376 -6.52 -7.17 28.10
CA ALA A 376 -6.31 -5.73 27.91
C ALA A 376 -7.59 -5.00 27.48
N MET A 377 -8.41 -5.62 26.62
CA MET A 377 -9.74 -5.08 26.26
C MET A 377 -10.71 -5.10 27.45
N GLY A 378 -10.66 -6.13 28.30
CA GLY A 378 -11.41 -6.17 29.57
C GLY A 378 -11.00 -5.04 30.52
N ARG A 379 -9.69 -4.77 30.65
CA ARG A 379 -9.15 -3.65 31.44
C ARG A 379 -9.56 -2.29 30.85
N GLN A 380 -9.55 -2.13 29.52
CA GLN A 380 -10.01 -0.90 28.86
C GLN A 380 -11.52 -0.67 29.01
N ARG A 381 -12.35 -1.72 28.93
CA ARG A 381 -13.80 -1.61 29.21
C ARG A 381 -14.05 -1.20 30.66
N SER A 382 -13.29 -1.77 31.60
CA SER A 382 -13.35 -1.40 33.02
C SER A 382 -12.89 0.04 33.27
N ALA A 383 -11.83 0.50 32.61
CA ALA A 383 -11.36 1.89 32.69
C ALA A 383 -12.30 2.89 32.01
N GLY A 384 -12.94 2.50 30.90
CA GLY A 384 -13.98 3.27 30.22
C GLY A 384 -15.22 3.44 31.10
N GLY A 385 -15.62 2.40 31.82
CA GLY A 385 -16.70 2.45 32.82
C GLY A 385 -16.39 3.44 33.94
N ARG A 386 -15.15 3.46 34.46
CA ARG A 386 -14.73 4.46 35.47
C ARG A 386 -14.79 5.90 34.94
N LYS A 387 -14.37 6.14 33.69
CA LYS A 387 -14.46 7.47 33.06
C LYS A 387 -15.91 7.92 32.84
N GLN A 388 -16.80 7.01 32.42
CA GLN A 388 -18.23 7.31 32.30
C GLN A 388 -18.88 7.58 33.67
N ALA A 389 -18.54 6.82 34.71
CA ALA A 389 -19.04 7.05 36.06
C ALA A 389 -18.61 8.42 36.62
N VAL A 390 -17.35 8.84 36.40
CA VAL A 390 -16.87 10.18 36.78
C VAL A 390 -17.58 11.28 35.97
N SER A 391 -17.80 11.07 34.68
CA SER A 391 -18.55 12.01 33.84
C SER A 391 -19.99 12.18 34.30
N ARG A 392 -20.68 11.09 34.66
CA ARG A 392 -22.05 11.14 35.21
C ARG A 392 -22.10 11.89 36.54
N LYS A 393 -21.18 11.58 37.47
CA LYS A 393 -21.08 12.33 38.75
C LYS A 393 -20.86 13.84 38.55
N ARG A 394 -20.06 14.24 37.54
CA ARG A 394 -19.89 15.65 37.20
C ARG A 394 -21.16 16.27 36.63
N GLN A 395 -21.87 15.58 35.73
CA GLN A 395 -23.14 16.06 35.19
C GLN A 395 -24.22 16.19 36.27
N ASP A 396 -24.29 15.25 37.21
CA ASP A 396 -25.22 15.32 38.35
C ASP A 396 -24.88 16.50 39.27
N ALA A 397 -23.60 16.74 39.56
CA ALA A 397 -23.16 17.88 40.36
C ALA A 397 -23.52 19.23 39.69
N VAL A 398 -23.29 19.36 38.37
CA VAL A 398 -23.68 20.55 37.61
C VAL A 398 -25.19 20.75 37.61
N SER A 399 -25.97 19.67 37.49
CA SER A 399 -27.44 19.73 37.52
C SER A 399 -27.96 20.17 38.89
N ARG A 400 -27.35 19.70 39.98
CA ARG A 400 -27.67 20.14 41.35
C ARG A 400 -27.35 21.62 41.58
N LEU A 401 -26.19 22.09 41.10
CA LEU A 401 -25.82 23.51 41.20
C LEU A 401 -26.81 24.40 40.44
N ARG A 402 -27.24 23.99 39.24
CA ARG A 402 -28.26 24.71 38.48
C ARG A 402 -29.61 24.75 39.19
N ALA A 403 -30.05 23.61 39.76
CA ALA A 403 -31.28 23.55 40.52
C ALA A 403 -31.23 24.45 41.77
N ALA A 404 -30.11 24.48 42.49
CA ALA A 404 -29.91 25.37 43.62
C ALA A 404 -29.94 26.85 43.20
N SER A 405 -29.28 27.21 42.10
CA SER A 405 -29.31 28.56 41.53
C SER A 405 -30.73 29.02 41.17
N CYS A 406 -31.50 28.15 40.53
CA CYS A 406 -32.91 28.43 40.22
C CYS A 406 -33.77 28.60 41.48
N ALA A 407 -33.52 27.80 42.53
CA ALA A 407 -34.23 27.94 43.80
C ALA A 407 -33.91 29.28 44.48
N THR A 408 -32.64 29.70 44.48
CA THR A 408 -32.24 31.01 45.03
C THR A 408 -32.84 32.18 44.25
N GLU A 409 -32.87 32.11 42.92
CA GLU A 409 -33.50 33.15 42.09
C GLU A 409 -35.01 33.27 42.37
N ARG A 410 -35.71 32.15 42.51
CA ARG A 410 -37.14 32.14 42.88
C ARG A 410 -37.38 32.72 44.27
N ALA A 411 -36.53 32.40 45.24
CA ALA A 411 -36.63 32.94 46.60
C ALA A 411 -36.42 34.46 46.62
N LEU A 412 -35.43 34.96 45.88
CA LEU A 412 -35.16 36.39 45.72
C LEU A 412 -36.34 37.11 45.02
N ALA A 413 -36.89 36.52 43.96
CA ALA A 413 -38.05 37.06 43.27
C ALA A 413 -39.28 37.16 44.20
N ALA A 414 -39.54 36.11 45.00
CA ALA A 414 -40.62 36.11 45.98
C ALA A 414 -40.42 37.15 47.10
N CYS A 415 -39.19 37.32 47.58
CA CYS A 415 -38.85 38.34 48.57
C CYS A 415 -39.07 39.76 48.02
N ASN A 416 -38.62 40.01 46.79
CA ASN A 416 -38.84 41.28 46.10
C ASN A 416 -40.33 41.58 45.85
N ALA A 417 -41.13 40.56 45.52
CA ALA A 417 -42.58 40.70 45.36
C ALA A 417 -43.26 41.12 46.68
N LYS A 418 -42.91 40.49 47.81
CA LYS A 418 -43.40 40.88 49.15
C LYS A 418 -43.00 42.30 49.54
N ARG A 419 -41.78 42.72 49.17
CA ARG A 419 -41.30 44.08 49.44
C ARG A 419 -42.10 45.12 48.64
N ARG A 420 -42.40 44.83 47.36
CA ARG A 420 -43.25 45.68 46.52
C ARG A 420 -44.70 45.78 47.02
N SER A 421 -45.29 44.68 47.49
CA SER A 421 -46.65 44.71 48.05
C SER A 421 -46.73 45.48 49.37
N SER A 422 -45.67 45.46 50.18
CA SER A 422 -45.60 46.21 51.44
C SER A 422 -45.43 47.71 51.19
N SER A 423 -44.59 48.11 50.23
CA SER A 423 -44.46 49.52 49.84
C SER A 423 -45.75 50.10 49.26
N ARG A 424 -46.59 49.29 48.60
CA ARG A 424 -47.85 49.77 48.04
C ARG A 424 -48.90 50.10 49.11
N LYS A 425 -48.93 49.35 50.22
CA LYS A 425 -49.84 49.60 51.34
C LYS A 425 -49.51 50.86 52.16
N VAL A 426 -48.27 51.36 52.09
CA VAL A 426 -47.85 52.57 52.81
C VAL A 426 -48.25 53.86 52.07
N CYS A 427 -48.61 53.78 50.78
CA CYS A 427 -49.07 54.94 50.01
C CYS A 427 -50.61 55.09 49.97
N GLU A 428 -51.37 54.19 50.61
CA GLU A 428 -52.85 54.22 50.66
C GLU A 428 -53.40 54.66 52.04
N THR A 429 -52.53 55.11 52.94
CA THR A 429 -52.85 55.81 54.20
C THR A 429 -52.32 57.22 54.12
#